data_AF-A0AA36IKN8-F1
#
_entry.id   AF-A0AA36IKN8-F1
#
_cell.length_a   1.000
_cell.length_b   1.000
_cell.length_c   1.000
_cell.angle_alpha   90.00
_cell.angle_beta   90.00
_cell.angle_gamma   90.00
#
_symmetry.space_group_name_H-M   'P 1'
#
loop_
_entity.id
_entity.type
_entity.pdbx_description
1 polymer ?
#
loop_
_entity_poly.entity_id
_entity_poly.type
_entity_poly.pdbx_seq_one_letter_code
_entity_poly.pdbx_strand_id
1 'polypeptide(L)'
;MYALLLLTSAGLAAAETAVAPSLMQSRLRGAKTSQATEAMSPSKSFASAVMGQRYSDDDASCSAEGITPGVCALASLARLSSESSSTGKVADCDKQESRDRLERALIAEIESAAAGNHTGIDAARLQKLEEELKPIYATLPRESSPSGEGGLGYASARYLLHQHFLRQHAWYVRGLNPAGDGRKPPDDKEVLRSRVAGHLLEVMENKARQGLDLKKLAVFVATLEHLIHGDQRERLKQAWLVHDLKPEDSTDLAGLESVLEVFMAHYVYVSQKVDSGYALTLAKAREEVATISRIYGGWPQIRTFIHDQVAQKPAGSSLSFEDAAGAADAVLLLFQEVSGAMCHDMERTFQSLNGGDVGRVRLAELRAADGG
;
A
#
# COMPACT_ATOMS: atom_id res chain seq x y z
N MET A 1 -30.69 -12.06 -34.55
CA MET A 1 -31.78 -12.87 -35.11
C MET A 1 -32.50 -13.51 -33.92
N TYR A 2 -33.74 -13.07 -33.66
CA TYR A 2 -34.84 -13.60 -32.78
C TYR A 2 -34.50 -14.65 -31.69
N ALA A 3 -35.01 -14.62 -30.45
CA ALA A 3 -36.35 -14.24 -29.98
C ALA A 3 -36.43 -14.06 -28.45
N LEU A 4 -37.50 -13.35 -28.04
CA LEU A 4 -38.08 -13.20 -26.70
C LEU A 4 -38.37 -14.52 -25.96
N LEU A 5 -38.38 -14.47 -24.62
CA LEU A 5 -39.53 -14.90 -23.81
C LEU A 5 -39.49 -14.30 -22.39
N LEU A 6 -40.53 -13.51 -22.10
CA LEU A 6 -40.97 -13.07 -20.78
C LEU A 6 -41.69 -14.21 -20.07
N LEU A 7 -41.52 -14.35 -18.76
CA LEU A 7 -42.54 -14.88 -17.86
C LEU A 7 -42.42 -14.20 -16.49
N THR A 8 -43.44 -13.43 -16.17
CA THR A 8 -43.77 -12.86 -14.86
C THR A 8 -44.62 -13.87 -14.08
N SER A 9 -44.39 -14.00 -12.77
CA SER A 9 -45.44 -14.37 -11.82
C SER A 9 -45.07 -13.87 -10.42
N ALA A 10 -45.92 -12.99 -9.89
CA ALA A 10 -45.94 -12.55 -8.51
C ALA A 10 -46.53 -13.63 -7.59
N GLY A 11 -46.12 -13.65 -6.33
CA GLY A 11 -46.71 -14.47 -5.27
C GLY A 11 -46.28 -13.97 -3.89
N LEU A 12 -47.26 -13.53 -3.11
CA LEU A 12 -47.21 -12.85 -1.81
C LEU A 12 -47.29 -13.87 -0.64
N ALA A 13 -46.57 -13.64 0.47
CA ALA A 13 -46.91 -14.04 1.87
C ALA A 13 -45.79 -13.53 2.82
N ALA A 14 -46.00 -12.51 3.66
CA ALA A 14 -46.50 -12.59 5.05
C ALA A 14 -45.71 -13.60 5.91
N ALA A 15 -44.80 -13.22 6.83
CA ALA A 15 -44.95 -12.49 8.09
C ALA A 15 -44.57 -13.45 9.23
N GLU A 16 -43.55 -13.15 10.03
CA GLU A 16 -43.59 -13.48 11.46
C GLU A 16 -42.54 -12.72 12.28
N THR A 17 -43.05 -12.12 13.33
CA THR A 17 -42.40 -11.35 14.38
C THR A 17 -41.78 -12.26 15.42
N ALA A 18 -40.60 -11.93 15.94
CA ALA A 18 -40.18 -12.37 17.27
C ALA A 18 -39.39 -11.27 17.99
N VAL A 19 -39.72 -11.11 19.27
CA VAL A 19 -39.56 -9.94 20.13
C VAL A 19 -38.65 -10.33 21.32
N ALA A 20 -37.65 -9.47 21.60
CA ALA A 20 -37.05 -9.12 22.91
C ALA A 20 -36.29 -10.23 23.71
N PRO A 21 -35.52 -9.92 24.80
CA PRO A 21 -35.42 -8.64 25.50
C PRO A 21 -34.03 -8.13 25.97
N SER A 22 -34.07 -6.84 26.28
CA SER A 22 -33.22 -6.03 27.17
C SER A 22 -32.97 -6.62 28.56
N LEU A 23 -31.78 -6.36 29.14
CA LEU A 23 -31.61 -6.16 30.59
C LEU A 23 -30.54 -5.08 30.93
N MET A 24 -31.04 -4.05 31.65
CA MET A 24 -30.47 -3.14 32.67
C MET A 24 -28.95 -3.09 32.93
N GLN A 25 -28.28 -1.92 32.98
CA GLN A 25 -28.29 -0.79 33.95
C GLN A 25 -27.80 -1.07 35.40
N SER A 26 -26.67 -0.44 35.76
CA SER A 26 -26.34 0.19 37.07
C SER A 26 -24.93 0.79 36.97
N ARG A 27 -24.59 2.09 37.02
CA ARG A 27 -24.77 3.18 38.01
C ARG A 27 -24.23 2.88 39.43
N LEU A 28 -23.04 3.39 39.79
CA LEU A 28 -22.81 4.55 40.68
C LEU A 28 -21.39 4.62 41.32
N ARG A 29 -20.79 5.82 41.22
CA ARG A 29 -20.01 6.64 42.19
C ARG A 29 -19.14 5.99 43.29
N GLY A 30 -17.93 6.55 43.46
CA GLY A 30 -17.53 7.09 44.78
C GLY A 30 -16.05 7.05 45.21
N ALA A 31 -15.41 8.23 45.17
CA ALA A 31 -14.51 8.81 46.19
C ALA A 31 -13.01 8.39 46.31
N LYS A 32 -12.23 9.46 46.58
CA LYS A 32 -10.77 9.62 46.75
C LYS A 32 -10.26 9.12 48.10
N THR A 33 -8.96 8.78 48.17
CA THR A 33 -8.02 9.33 49.19
C THR A 33 -6.56 9.11 48.79
N SER A 34 -5.75 10.11 49.13
CA SER A 34 -4.30 10.26 48.95
C SER A 34 -3.52 9.57 50.07
N GLN A 35 -2.31 9.07 49.79
CA GLN A 35 -1.15 9.26 50.67
C GLN A 35 0.17 9.05 49.92
N ALA A 36 1.12 9.95 50.20
CA ALA A 36 2.48 10.00 49.69
C ALA A 36 3.47 9.44 50.73
N THR A 37 4.58 8.86 50.26
CA THR A 37 5.85 8.74 51.00
C THR A 37 7.03 8.70 50.03
N GLU A 38 8.16 9.22 50.50
CA GLU A 38 9.31 9.80 49.80
C GLU A 38 10.31 8.83 49.15
N ALA A 39 10.93 9.37 48.09
CA ALA A 39 12.35 9.38 47.72
C ALA A 39 13.19 8.09 47.66
N MET A 40 13.59 7.73 46.42
CA MET A 40 14.98 7.38 46.13
C MET A 40 15.30 7.70 44.66
N SER A 41 16.17 8.68 44.42
CA SER A 41 16.92 8.87 43.15
C SER A 41 18.31 8.23 43.34
N PRO A 42 19.00 7.70 42.30
CA PRO A 42 19.31 8.47 41.08
C PRO A 42 19.38 7.67 39.76
N SER A 43 19.14 8.35 38.64
CA SER A 43 19.95 8.28 37.41
C SER A 43 19.25 9.09 36.31
N LYS A 44 19.72 10.32 36.12
CA LYS A 44 19.35 11.18 34.99
C LYS A 44 20.18 10.74 33.79
N SER A 45 19.55 10.10 32.80
CA SER A 45 19.93 10.13 31.37
C SER A 45 19.17 9.03 30.63
N PHE A 46 17.91 9.28 30.28
CA PHE A 46 17.26 8.60 29.14
C PHE A 46 15.91 9.26 28.77
N ALA A 47 15.29 9.99 29.69
CA ALA A 47 13.94 10.54 29.51
C ALA A 47 13.87 11.97 28.92
N SER A 48 14.98 12.55 28.45
CA SER A 48 14.98 13.92 27.87
C SER A 48 14.91 13.95 26.33
N ALA A 49 14.81 12.81 25.66
CA ALA A 49 14.78 12.75 24.19
C ALA A 49 13.36 12.63 23.60
N VAL A 50 12.29 12.55 24.41
CA VAL A 50 10.94 12.20 23.91
C VAL A 50 9.87 13.28 24.18
N MET A 51 10.20 14.40 24.83
CA MET A 51 9.29 15.54 24.92
C MET A 51 9.96 16.79 24.36
N GLY A 52 9.80 17.04 23.06
CA GLY A 52 10.37 18.23 22.46
C GLY A 52 10.21 18.44 20.96
N GLN A 53 9.61 17.54 20.17
CA GLN A 53 9.35 17.84 18.76
C GLN A 53 7.99 18.50 18.60
N ARG A 54 8.00 19.84 18.71
CA ARG A 54 7.06 20.66 17.95
C ARG A 54 7.47 20.56 16.49
N TYR A 55 6.51 20.14 15.69
CA TYR A 55 6.50 19.96 14.24
C TYR A 55 7.14 21.18 13.55
N SER A 56 8.35 20.99 13.01
CA SER A 56 8.99 21.90 12.06
C SER A 56 8.82 21.28 10.68
N ASP A 57 8.61 22.08 9.65
CA ASP A 57 8.59 21.66 8.24
C ASP A 57 9.96 21.11 7.75
N ASP A 58 10.89 20.86 8.67
CA ASP A 58 12.26 20.38 8.49
C ASP A 58 12.44 19.00 9.13
N ASP A 59 11.65 18.00 8.70
CA ASP A 59 11.99 16.62 9.03
C ASP A 59 13.28 16.30 8.25
N ALA A 60 14.44 16.24 8.91
CA ALA A 60 15.74 16.03 8.25
C ALA A 60 15.79 14.75 7.38
N SER A 61 14.85 13.83 7.62
CA SER A 61 14.60 12.66 6.77
C SER A 61 14.05 12.97 5.38
N CYS A 62 13.41 14.12 5.16
CA CYS A 62 12.85 14.55 3.89
C CYS A 62 13.77 15.52 3.13
N SER A 63 14.90 15.90 3.72
CA SER A 63 15.91 16.78 3.13
C SER A 63 16.99 16.04 2.34
N ALA A 64 16.90 14.71 2.22
CA ALA A 64 17.84 13.92 1.43
C ALA A 64 17.61 14.11 -0.08
N GLU A 65 18.69 14.10 -0.87
CA GLU A 65 18.60 14.18 -2.33
C GLU A 65 17.69 13.08 -2.89
N GLY A 66 16.76 13.47 -3.78
CA GLY A 66 15.84 12.54 -4.47
C GLY A 66 14.51 12.25 -3.75
N ILE A 67 14.30 12.73 -2.52
CA ILE A 67 13.00 12.60 -1.85
C ILE A 67 12.09 13.75 -2.28
N THR A 68 10.96 13.42 -2.91
CA THR A 68 9.96 14.40 -3.36
C THR A 68 8.91 14.66 -2.28
N PRO A 69 8.18 15.80 -2.32
CA PRO A 69 7.12 16.10 -1.36
C PRO A 69 6.07 14.99 -1.20
N GLY A 70 5.70 14.30 -2.28
CA GLY A 70 4.78 13.17 -2.26
C GLY A 70 5.33 11.95 -1.52
N VAL A 71 6.59 11.60 -1.76
CA VAL A 71 7.27 10.50 -1.04
C VAL A 71 7.47 10.87 0.43
N CYS A 72 7.83 12.12 0.73
CA CYS A 72 7.93 12.61 2.10
C CYS A 72 6.57 12.56 2.80
N ALA A 73 5.50 13.04 2.18
CA ALA A 73 4.16 12.99 2.75
C ALA A 73 3.73 11.55 3.05
N LEU A 74 4.00 10.61 2.13
CA LEU A 74 3.78 9.18 2.35
C LEU A 74 4.56 8.64 3.56
N ALA A 75 5.84 8.98 3.67
CA ALA A 75 6.70 8.55 4.78
C ALA A 75 6.27 9.15 6.12
N SER A 76 5.94 10.45 6.16
CA SER A 76 5.47 11.13 7.37
C SER A 76 4.13 10.57 7.86
N LEU A 77 3.23 10.18 6.96
CA LEU A 77 1.97 9.55 7.32
C LEU A 77 2.18 8.19 8.01
N ALA A 78 3.23 7.46 7.66
CA ALA A 78 3.57 6.20 8.30
C ALA A 78 4.21 6.38 9.70
N ARG A 79 4.63 7.60 10.06
CA ARG A 79 5.27 7.91 11.36
C ARG A 79 4.33 8.50 12.41
N LEU A 80 3.09 8.83 12.06
CA LEU A 80 2.13 9.57 12.89
C LEU A 80 1.57 8.81 14.12
N SER A 81 2.26 7.81 14.66
CA SER A 81 1.80 7.04 15.83
C SER A 81 2.60 7.27 17.11
N SER A 82 3.28 8.40 17.27
CA SER A 82 3.73 8.80 18.61
C SER A 82 2.49 9.23 19.39
N GLU A 83 2.20 8.51 20.48
CA GLU A 83 1.00 8.62 21.33
C GLU A 83 0.70 10.08 21.73
N SER A 84 -0.13 10.76 20.94
CA SER A 84 -0.79 11.97 21.44
C SER A 84 -2.05 11.51 22.18
N SER A 85 -2.01 11.61 23.50
CA SER A 85 -3.16 11.43 24.39
C SER A 85 -4.15 12.58 24.19
N SER A 86 -4.76 12.71 23.01
CA SER A 86 -5.65 13.81 22.67
C SER A 86 -7.10 13.34 22.55
N THR A 87 -8.00 14.15 23.10
CA THR A 87 -9.44 13.93 23.10
C THR A 87 -9.99 13.92 21.68
N GLY A 88 -11.00 13.07 21.42
CA GLY A 88 -11.42 12.64 20.07
C GLY A 88 -11.88 13.70 19.05
N LYS A 89 -11.86 15.00 19.37
CA LYS A 89 -12.11 16.08 18.39
C LYS A 89 -10.80 16.68 17.83
N VAL A 90 -9.70 16.63 18.58
CA VAL A 90 -8.38 17.09 18.12
C VAL A 90 -7.75 16.05 17.19
N ALA A 91 -7.88 14.77 17.53
CA ALA A 91 -7.43 13.66 16.68
C ALA A 91 -8.14 13.60 15.31
N ASP A 92 -9.36 14.14 15.19
CA ASP A 92 -10.08 14.21 13.92
C ASP A 92 -9.57 15.37 13.03
N CYS A 93 -9.27 16.51 13.65
CA CYS A 93 -8.63 17.64 12.97
C CYS A 93 -7.21 17.30 12.46
N ASP A 94 -6.39 16.62 13.28
CA ASP A 94 -5.04 16.20 12.90
C ASP A 94 -5.07 15.22 11.71
N LYS A 95 -6.05 14.30 11.70
CA LYS A 95 -6.28 13.39 10.57
C LYS A 95 -6.69 14.16 9.32
N GLN A 96 -7.60 15.12 9.42
CA GLN A 96 -8.02 15.90 8.26
C GLN A 96 -6.87 16.75 7.69
N GLU A 97 -6.08 17.41 8.54
CA GLU A 97 -4.93 18.19 8.11
C GLU A 97 -3.88 17.31 7.39
N SER A 98 -3.63 16.10 7.90
CA SER A 98 -2.72 15.15 7.26
C SER A 98 -3.19 14.71 5.86
N ARG A 99 -4.51 14.60 5.67
CA ARG A 99 -5.12 14.27 4.36
C ARG A 99 -4.94 15.41 3.37
N ASP A 100 -5.24 16.63 3.80
CA ASP A 100 -5.14 17.81 2.96
C ASP A 100 -3.67 18.11 2.59
N ARG A 101 -2.72 17.76 3.46
CA ARG A 101 -1.27 17.82 3.15
C ARG A 101 -0.89 16.78 2.08
N LEU A 102 -1.38 15.54 2.20
CA LEU A 102 -1.11 14.47 1.24
C LEU A 102 -1.67 14.77 -0.15
N GLU A 103 -2.91 15.25 -0.21
CA GLU A 103 -3.57 15.68 -1.45
C GLU A 103 -2.75 16.76 -2.16
N ARG A 104 -2.36 17.82 -1.45
CA ARG A 104 -1.53 18.89 -2.02
C ARG A 104 -0.17 18.39 -2.49
N ALA A 105 0.48 17.51 -1.72
CA ALA A 105 1.75 16.93 -2.12
C ALA A 105 1.60 16.10 -3.41
N LEU A 106 0.57 15.27 -3.51
CA LEU A 106 0.31 14.42 -4.67
C LEU A 106 -0.01 15.23 -5.93
N ILE A 107 -0.82 16.28 -5.81
CA ILE A 107 -1.08 17.21 -6.92
C ILE A 107 0.24 17.85 -7.38
N ALA A 108 1.09 18.27 -6.45
CA ALA A 108 2.40 18.85 -6.78
C ALA A 108 3.33 17.86 -7.52
N GLU A 109 3.32 16.57 -7.16
CA GLU A 109 4.08 15.53 -7.89
C GLU A 109 3.63 15.47 -9.36
N ILE A 110 2.32 15.39 -9.59
CA ILE A 110 1.74 15.28 -10.94
C ILE A 110 2.02 16.54 -11.75
N GLU A 111 1.84 17.72 -11.15
CA GLU A 111 2.05 19.00 -11.83
C GLU A 111 3.52 19.21 -12.18
N SER A 112 4.43 18.89 -11.25
CA SER A 112 5.87 18.96 -11.48
C SER A 112 6.31 17.97 -12.55
N ALA A 113 5.79 16.73 -12.54
CA ALA A 113 6.07 15.72 -13.56
C ALA A 113 5.53 16.13 -14.94
N ALA A 114 4.32 16.68 -15.00
CA ALA A 114 3.74 17.21 -16.24
C ALA A 114 4.51 18.42 -16.80
N ALA A 115 5.07 19.25 -15.91
CA ALA A 115 5.91 20.38 -16.26
C ALA A 115 7.35 19.98 -16.65
N GLY A 116 7.76 18.74 -16.40
CA GLY A 116 9.13 18.27 -16.65
C GLY A 116 10.16 18.76 -15.63
N ASN A 117 9.72 19.26 -14.48
CA ASN A 117 10.57 19.81 -13.42
C ASN A 117 10.71 18.85 -12.20
N HIS A 118 10.27 17.61 -12.36
CA HIS A 118 10.22 16.64 -11.27
C HIS A 118 11.58 15.99 -11.05
N THR A 119 12.06 15.98 -9.80
CA THR A 119 13.40 15.48 -9.45
C THR A 119 13.51 13.96 -9.50
N GLY A 120 12.39 13.24 -9.38
CA GLY A 120 12.34 11.76 -9.47
C GLY A 120 11.78 11.21 -10.79
N ILE A 121 11.40 12.06 -11.74
CA ILE A 121 10.77 11.65 -13.01
C ILE A 121 11.39 12.49 -14.11
N ASP A 122 12.28 11.86 -14.89
CA ASP A 122 12.92 12.53 -16.01
C ASP A 122 12.10 12.45 -17.32
N ALA A 123 12.43 13.32 -18.27
CA ALA A 123 11.74 13.39 -19.55
C ALA A 123 11.94 12.14 -20.42
N ALA A 124 13.06 11.42 -20.28
CA ALA A 124 13.35 10.22 -21.05
C ALA A 124 12.45 9.05 -20.59
N ARG A 125 12.21 8.92 -19.28
CA ARG A 125 11.27 7.96 -18.71
C ARG A 125 9.85 8.25 -19.16
N LEU A 126 9.43 9.51 -19.16
CA LEU A 126 8.11 9.89 -19.68
C LEU A 126 7.95 9.51 -21.16
N GLN A 127 8.95 9.79 -22.01
CA GLN A 127 8.91 9.39 -23.41
C GLN A 127 8.82 7.86 -23.56
N LYS A 128 9.62 7.12 -22.80
CA LYS A 128 9.57 5.65 -22.81
C LYS A 128 8.20 5.12 -22.40
N LEU A 129 7.59 5.71 -21.36
CA LEU A 129 6.24 5.37 -20.93
C LEU A 129 5.20 5.68 -22.01
N GLU A 130 5.32 6.81 -22.71
CA GLU A 130 4.44 7.09 -23.85
C GLU A 130 4.55 6.01 -24.92
N GLU A 131 5.77 5.58 -25.28
CA GLU A 131 6.00 4.49 -26.24
C GLU A 131 5.41 3.15 -25.77
N GLU A 132 5.55 2.82 -24.48
CA GLU A 132 5.01 1.61 -23.85
C GLU A 132 3.47 1.61 -23.83
N LEU A 133 2.83 2.75 -23.56
CA LEU A 133 1.37 2.89 -23.46
C LEU A 133 0.69 3.04 -24.82
N LYS A 134 1.42 3.48 -25.85
CA LYS A 134 0.90 3.78 -27.19
C LYS A 134 0.08 2.63 -27.82
N PRO A 135 0.51 1.35 -27.76
CA PRO A 135 -0.23 0.26 -28.41
C PRO A 135 -1.63 0.08 -27.82
N ILE A 136 -1.75 0.06 -26.48
CA ILE A 136 -3.05 -0.10 -25.82
C ILE A 136 -3.89 1.17 -25.97
N TYR A 137 -3.28 2.36 -25.86
CA TYR A 137 -3.95 3.64 -26.05
C TYR A 137 -4.65 3.74 -27.41
N ALA A 138 -4.03 3.23 -28.47
CA ALA A 138 -4.58 3.26 -29.82
C ALA A 138 -5.83 2.38 -30.00
N THR A 139 -6.03 1.37 -29.15
CA THR A 139 -7.16 0.42 -29.24
C THR A 139 -8.41 0.85 -28.49
N LEU A 140 -8.28 1.83 -27.58
CA LEU A 140 -9.36 2.17 -26.66
C LEU A 140 -10.30 3.25 -27.21
N PRO A 141 -11.60 3.20 -26.84
CA PRO A 141 -12.55 4.23 -27.22
C PRO A 141 -12.12 5.60 -26.71
N ARG A 142 -12.09 6.58 -27.61
CA ARG A 142 -11.79 8.00 -27.30
C ARG A 142 -13.09 8.74 -27.00
N GLU A 143 -13.03 9.64 -26.04
CA GLU A 143 -14.11 10.60 -25.80
C GLU A 143 -13.88 11.87 -26.65
N SER A 144 -14.95 12.37 -27.26
CA SER A 144 -14.92 13.58 -28.06
C SER A 144 -14.82 14.80 -27.15
N SER A 145 -13.68 15.49 -27.17
CA SER A 145 -13.54 16.80 -26.52
C SER A 145 -14.16 17.89 -27.41
N PRO A 146 -14.79 18.95 -26.84
CA PRO A 146 -15.22 20.13 -27.59
C PRO A 146 -14.10 20.82 -28.38
N SER A 147 -12.82 20.53 -28.09
CA SER A 147 -11.64 21.06 -28.79
C SER A 147 -11.11 20.18 -29.94
N GLY A 148 -11.77 19.07 -30.29
CA GLY A 148 -11.43 18.23 -31.47
C GLY A 148 -10.27 17.24 -31.28
N GLU A 149 -9.36 17.45 -30.34
CA GLU A 149 -8.35 16.46 -29.95
C GLU A 149 -8.96 15.49 -28.92
N GLY A 150 -9.41 14.32 -29.39
CA GLY A 150 -10.02 13.30 -28.53
C GLY A 150 -8.98 12.51 -27.73
N GLY A 151 -9.16 12.46 -26.40
CA GLY A 151 -8.40 11.65 -25.45
C GLY A 151 -9.20 10.46 -24.92
N LEU A 152 -8.63 9.70 -23.99
CA LEU A 152 -9.37 8.66 -23.27
C LEU A 152 -10.23 9.28 -22.16
N GLY A 153 -11.44 8.75 -22.02
CA GLY A 153 -12.28 8.95 -20.84
C GLY A 153 -11.74 8.20 -19.63
N TYR A 154 -12.32 8.47 -18.45
CA TYR A 154 -11.87 7.92 -17.18
C TYR A 154 -11.86 6.39 -17.14
N ALA A 155 -12.91 5.74 -17.67
CA ALA A 155 -13.02 4.29 -17.68
C ALA A 155 -11.95 3.62 -18.57
N SER A 156 -11.74 4.15 -19.78
CA SER A 156 -10.70 3.68 -20.71
C SER A 156 -9.30 3.88 -20.12
N ALA A 157 -9.05 5.03 -19.49
CA ALA A 157 -7.79 5.33 -18.81
C ALA A 157 -7.53 4.37 -17.63
N ARG A 158 -8.53 4.11 -16.79
CA ARG A 158 -8.43 3.14 -15.70
C ARG A 158 -8.06 1.75 -16.21
N TYR A 159 -8.75 1.28 -17.24
CA TYR A 159 -8.45 -0.01 -17.86
C TYR A 159 -7.01 -0.07 -18.38
N LEU A 160 -6.56 0.98 -19.07
CA LEU A 160 -5.21 1.08 -19.61
C LEU A 160 -4.15 1.01 -18.51
N LEU A 161 -4.29 1.82 -17.46
CA LEU A 161 -3.35 1.85 -16.34
C LEU A 161 -3.36 0.52 -15.58
N HIS A 162 -4.53 -0.09 -15.37
CA HIS A 162 -4.65 -1.41 -14.77
C HIS A 162 -3.86 -2.47 -15.55
N GLN A 163 -4.06 -2.52 -16.88
CA GLN A 163 -3.33 -3.45 -17.74
C GLN A 163 -1.83 -3.19 -17.74
N HIS A 164 -1.41 -1.92 -17.71
CA HIS A 164 0.01 -1.57 -17.64
C HIS A 164 0.65 -2.09 -16.34
N PHE A 165 0.11 -1.75 -15.17
CA PHE A 165 0.67 -2.17 -13.89
C PHE A 165 0.64 -3.68 -13.68
N LEU A 166 -0.41 -4.36 -14.12
CA LEU A 166 -0.46 -5.82 -14.06
C LEU A 166 0.58 -6.47 -14.97
N ARG A 167 0.73 -6.01 -16.21
CA ARG A 167 1.61 -6.69 -17.18
C ARG A 167 3.08 -6.35 -17.00
N GLN A 168 3.39 -5.11 -16.64
CA GLN A 168 4.78 -4.63 -16.51
C GLN A 168 5.34 -4.90 -15.11
N HIS A 169 4.49 -4.88 -14.08
CA HIS A 169 4.95 -4.92 -12.68
C HIS A 169 4.25 -5.97 -11.83
N ALA A 170 3.28 -6.73 -12.35
CA ALA A 170 2.40 -7.59 -11.55
C ALA A 170 1.76 -6.86 -10.34
N TRP A 171 1.61 -5.54 -10.43
CA TRP A 171 1.06 -4.72 -9.35
C TRP A 171 -0.45 -4.61 -9.50
N TYR A 172 -1.17 -5.08 -8.50
CA TYR A 172 -2.59 -4.82 -8.36
C TYR A 172 -2.81 -3.49 -7.62
N VAL A 173 -2.95 -2.41 -8.38
CA VAL A 173 -3.29 -1.09 -7.83
C VAL A 173 -4.81 -1.00 -7.67
N ARG A 174 -5.27 -0.86 -6.41
CA ARG A 174 -6.70 -0.71 -6.11
C ARG A 174 -7.28 0.54 -6.78
N GLY A 175 -8.53 0.44 -7.19
CA GLY A 175 -9.24 1.50 -7.88
C GLY A 175 -8.94 1.58 -9.38
N LEU A 176 -7.92 0.88 -9.90
CA LEU A 176 -7.69 0.79 -11.34
C LEU A 176 -8.48 -0.35 -12.00
N ASN A 177 -8.85 -1.39 -11.24
CA ASN A 177 -9.60 -2.53 -11.79
C ASN A 177 -10.97 -2.09 -12.36
N PRO A 178 -11.27 -2.36 -13.64
CA PRO A 178 -12.55 -2.03 -14.27
C PRO A 178 -13.74 -2.84 -13.72
N ALA A 179 -13.49 -4.06 -13.22
CA ALA A 179 -14.52 -4.92 -12.63
C ALA A 179 -14.87 -4.52 -11.19
N GLY A 180 -14.21 -3.50 -10.65
CA GLY A 180 -14.22 -3.15 -9.23
C GLY A 180 -13.29 -4.04 -8.42
N ASP A 181 -12.95 -3.61 -7.21
CA ASP A 181 -11.93 -4.29 -6.39
C ASP A 181 -12.45 -5.51 -5.62
N GLY A 182 -13.76 -5.82 -5.68
CA GLY A 182 -14.39 -6.98 -5.04
C GLY A 182 -14.29 -7.06 -3.50
N ARG A 183 -13.47 -6.20 -2.90
CA ARG A 183 -13.15 -6.12 -1.47
C ARG A 183 -13.93 -4.98 -0.84
N LYS A 184 -14.26 -5.12 0.45
CA LYS A 184 -14.84 -4.02 1.23
C LYS A 184 -13.96 -2.76 1.06
N PRO A 185 -14.57 -1.57 0.99
CA PRO A 185 -13.79 -0.34 1.04
C PRO A 185 -12.86 -0.40 2.27
N PRO A 186 -11.62 0.08 2.13
CA PRO A 186 -10.64 0.01 3.19
C PRO A 186 -11.22 0.63 4.48
N ASP A 187 -11.01 -0.02 5.63
CA ASP A 187 -11.31 0.55 6.94
C ASP A 187 -10.38 1.74 7.21
N ASP A 188 -10.74 2.70 8.08
CA ASP A 188 -10.12 4.04 8.25
C ASP A 188 -8.57 4.08 8.25
N LYS A 189 -7.94 2.98 8.65
CA LYS A 189 -6.49 2.74 8.69
C LYS A 189 -5.88 2.28 7.36
N GLU A 190 -6.58 1.41 6.62
CA GLU A 190 -6.23 1.00 5.25
C GLU A 190 -6.49 2.14 4.25
N VAL A 191 -7.25 3.17 4.67
CA VAL A 191 -7.63 4.30 3.83
C VAL A 191 -6.44 5.20 3.49
N LEU A 192 -5.34 5.27 4.23
CA LEU A 192 -4.24 6.22 3.92
C LEU A 192 -3.43 5.87 2.66
N ARG A 193 -2.98 4.62 2.51
CA ARG A 193 -2.29 4.19 1.27
C ARG A 193 -3.26 4.00 0.11
N SER A 194 -4.46 3.50 0.40
CA SER A 194 -5.55 3.46 -0.57
C SER A 194 -6.03 4.88 -0.97
N ARG A 195 -5.81 5.91 -0.13
CA ARG A 195 -6.09 7.33 -0.42
C ARG A 195 -5.11 7.90 -1.42
N VAL A 196 -3.85 7.48 -1.43
CA VAL A 196 -2.90 8.00 -2.44
C VAL A 196 -3.29 7.54 -3.83
N ALA A 197 -3.55 6.23 -3.99
CA ALA A 197 -4.10 5.72 -5.23
C ALA A 197 -5.48 6.35 -5.52
N GLY A 198 -6.39 6.35 -4.55
CA GLY A 198 -7.74 6.90 -4.70
C GLY A 198 -7.75 8.39 -5.12
N HIS A 199 -6.90 9.20 -4.51
CA HIS A 199 -6.82 10.62 -4.79
C HIS A 199 -6.13 10.90 -6.12
N LEU A 200 -5.12 10.11 -6.49
CA LEU A 200 -4.57 10.17 -7.85
C LEU A 200 -5.65 9.85 -8.89
N LEU A 201 -6.50 8.86 -8.60
CA LEU A 201 -7.62 8.49 -9.45
C LEU A 201 -8.69 9.58 -9.51
N GLU A 202 -8.94 10.31 -8.42
CA GLU A 202 -9.83 11.50 -8.40
C GLU A 202 -9.26 12.63 -9.28
N VAL A 203 -7.95 12.91 -9.18
CA VAL A 203 -7.28 13.88 -10.05
C VAL A 203 -7.38 13.43 -11.52
N MET A 204 -7.17 12.14 -11.79
CA MET A 204 -7.33 11.56 -13.13
C MET A 204 -8.76 11.69 -13.64
N GLU A 205 -9.77 11.42 -12.80
CA GLU A 205 -11.18 11.56 -13.16
C GLU A 205 -11.51 13.00 -13.55
N ASN A 206 -11.02 13.97 -12.78
CA ASN A 206 -11.19 15.38 -13.08
C ASN A 206 -10.53 15.78 -14.40
N LYS A 207 -9.30 15.30 -14.66
CA LYS A 207 -8.59 15.56 -15.92
C LYS A 207 -9.20 14.81 -17.11
N ALA A 208 -9.83 13.65 -16.90
CA ALA A 208 -10.49 12.88 -17.93
C ALA A 208 -11.66 13.63 -18.59
N ARG A 209 -12.29 14.58 -17.88
CA ARG A 209 -13.31 15.48 -18.46
C ARG A 209 -12.81 16.29 -19.65
N GLN A 210 -11.50 16.50 -19.75
CA GLN A 210 -10.84 17.22 -20.85
C GLN A 210 -10.18 16.26 -21.86
N GLY A 211 -10.30 14.95 -21.65
CA GLY A 211 -9.58 13.92 -22.39
C GLY A 211 -8.17 13.67 -21.84
N LEU A 212 -7.86 12.40 -21.58
CA LEU A 212 -6.51 11.96 -21.21
C LEU A 212 -5.74 11.55 -22.46
N ASP A 213 -4.74 12.36 -22.83
CA ASP A 213 -3.78 12.00 -23.86
C ASP A 213 -2.69 11.07 -23.31
N LEU A 214 -1.85 10.59 -24.22
CA LEU A 214 -0.77 9.66 -23.91
C LEU A 214 0.23 10.23 -22.90
N LYS A 215 0.57 11.52 -23.02
CA LYS A 215 1.49 12.22 -22.12
C LYS A 215 0.92 12.29 -20.70
N LYS A 216 -0.35 12.66 -20.54
CA LYS A 216 -1.02 12.68 -19.23
C LYS A 216 -1.02 11.30 -18.59
N LEU A 217 -1.30 10.25 -19.36
CA LEU A 217 -1.25 8.87 -18.87
C LEU A 217 0.16 8.45 -18.44
N ALA A 218 1.18 8.81 -19.23
CA ALA A 218 2.58 8.56 -18.86
C ALA A 218 2.97 9.27 -17.55
N VAL A 219 2.50 10.51 -17.35
CA VAL A 219 2.68 11.22 -16.06
C VAL A 219 2.01 10.45 -14.91
N PHE A 220 0.76 10.01 -15.08
CA PHE A 220 0.07 9.23 -14.04
C PHE A 220 0.80 7.92 -13.69
N VAL A 221 1.32 7.21 -14.69
CA VAL A 221 2.13 6.01 -14.47
C VAL A 221 3.41 6.36 -13.72
N ALA A 222 4.18 7.33 -14.22
CA ALA A 222 5.45 7.72 -13.62
C ALA A 222 5.29 8.17 -12.16
N THR A 223 4.24 8.94 -11.87
CA THR A 223 3.93 9.35 -10.50
C THR A 223 3.60 8.16 -9.61
N LEU A 224 2.80 7.19 -10.06
CA LEU A 224 2.52 5.98 -9.29
C LEU A 224 3.78 5.15 -9.04
N GLU A 225 4.59 4.92 -10.07
CA GLU A 225 5.85 4.19 -9.94
C GLU A 225 6.77 4.86 -8.92
N HIS A 226 6.95 6.18 -9.04
CA HIS A 226 7.77 6.96 -8.12
C HIS A 226 7.30 6.84 -6.67
N LEU A 227 5.99 6.96 -6.43
CA LEU A 227 5.42 6.84 -5.09
C LEU A 227 5.53 5.41 -4.52
N ILE A 228 5.36 4.38 -5.36
CA ILE A 228 5.50 2.99 -4.96
C ILE A 228 6.96 2.68 -4.59
N HIS A 229 7.93 3.11 -5.40
CA HIS A 229 9.35 2.97 -5.06
C HIS A 229 9.70 3.73 -3.77
N GLY A 230 9.11 4.91 -3.56
CA GLY A 230 9.24 5.66 -2.31
C GLY A 230 8.74 4.89 -1.08
N ASP A 231 7.55 4.28 -1.14
CA ASP A 231 7.00 3.45 -0.05
C ASP A 231 7.87 2.21 0.20
N GLN A 232 8.40 1.58 -0.85
CA GLN A 232 9.33 0.45 -0.73
C GLN A 232 10.62 0.84 0.00
N ARG A 233 11.24 1.96 -0.39
CA ARG A 233 12.46 2.46 0.26
C ARG A 233 12.21 2.84 1.72
N GLU A 234 11.06 3.44 2.03
CA GLU A 234 10.71 3.73 3.43
C GLU A 234 10.49 2.43 4.22
N ARG A 235 9.83 1.40 3.68
CA ARG A 235 9.70 0.10 4.37
C ARG A 235 11.05 -0.53 4.67
N LEU A 236 11.99 -0.48 3.71
CA LEU A 236 13.34 -0.99 3.93
C LEU A 236 14.06 -0.19 5.00
N LYS A 237 13.96 1.14 4.98
CA LYS A 237 14.51 2.00 6.02
C LYS A 237 13.96 1.64 7.40
N GLN A 238 12.68 1.32 7.50
CA GLN A 238 12.06 0.94 8.76
C GLN A 238 12.54 -0.44 9.22
N ALA A 239 12.66 -1.39 8.29
CA ALA A 239 13.31 -2.68 8.55
C ALA A 239 14.76 -2.49 9.05
N TRP A 240 15.51 -1.54 8.49
CA TRP A 240 16.87 -1.19 8.91
C TRP A 240 16.88 -0.62 10.33
N LEU A 241 16.04 0.39 10.60
CA LEU A 241 15.96 1.07 11.89
C LEU A 241 15.52 0.15 13.03
N VAL A 242 14.59 -0.80 12.80
CA VAL A 242 14.20 -1.75 13.85
C VAL A 242 15.31 -2.73 14.22
N HIS A 243 16.38 -2.85 13.42
CA HIS A 243 17.60 -3.58 13.78
C HIS A 243 18.60 -2.72 14.55
N ASP A 244 18.19 -1.54 15.05
CA ASP A 244 19.05 -0.55 15.70
C ASP A 244 20.19 -0.05 14.80
N LEU A 245 20.01 -0.11 13.47
CA LEU A 245 20.96 0.39 12.48
C LEU A 245 20.57 1.80 12.04
N LYS A 246 21.50 2.73 12.09
CA LYS A 246 21.36 4.07 11.48
C LYS A 246 21.59 4.00 9.97
N PRO A 247 21.11 4.99 9.19
CA PRO A 247 21.31 5.00 7.74
C PRO A 247 22.78 4.87 7.30
N GLU A 248 23.71 5.43 8.07
CA GLU A 248 25.16 5.39 7.84
C GLU A 248 25.86 4.13 8.37
N ASP A 249 25.15 3.30 9.13
CA ASP A 249 25.71 2.06 9.66
C ASP A 249 25.82 1.01 8.55
N SER A 250 26.55 -0.07 8.86
CA SER A 250 26.61 -1.25 8.01
C SER A 250 26.36 -2.50 8.84
N THR A 251 25.98 -3.58 8.16
CA THR A 251 25.64 -4.85 8.78
C THR A 251 26.39 -6.00 8.12
N ASP A 252 26.42 -7.16 8.78
CA ASP A 252 27.00 -8.38 8.23
C ASP A 252 25.97 -9.16 7.38
N LEU A 253 26.37 -10.33 6.87
CA LEU A 253 25.49 -11.16 6.05
C LEU A 253 24.20 -11.56 6.79
N ALA A 254 24.31 -11.95 8.06
CA ALA A 254 23.17 -12.37 8.87
C ALA A 254 22.21 -11.21 9.16
N GLY A 255 22.76 -10.01 9.41
CA GLY A 255 21.97 -8.80 9.57
C GLY A 255 21.25 -8.39 8.29
N LEU A 256 21.91 -8.48 7.12
CA LEU A 256 21.26 -8.20 5.84
C LEU A 256 20.10 -9.18 5.58
N GLU A 257 20.30 -10.48 5.82
CA GLU A 257 19.25 -11.49 5.67
C GLU A 257 18.03 -11.16 6.54
N SER A 258 18.26 -10.86 7.83
CA SER A 258 17.20 -10.48 8.78
C SER A 258 16.48 -9.19 8.38
N VAL A 259 17.20 -8.18 7.89
CA VAL A 259 16.63 -6.93 7.35
C VAL A 259 15.71 -7.22 6.17
N LEU A 260 16.16 -8.04 5.20
CA LEU A 260 15.39 -8.37 4.00
C LEU A 260 14.14 -9.18 4.33
N GLU A 261 14.21 -10.11 5.29
CA GLU A 261 13.02 -10.83 5.78
C GLU A 261 12.01 -9.87 6.42
N VAL A 262 12.47 -8.96 7.27
CA VAL A 262 11.59 -7.97 7.91
C VAL A 262 10.99 -7.03 6.87
N PHE A 263 11.78 -6.54 5.93
CA PHE A 263 11.32 -5.72 4.81
C PHE A 263 10.21 -6.43 4.01
N MET A 264 10.42 -7.70 3.64
CA MET A 264 9.43 -8.46 2.91
C MET A 264 8.19 -8.77 3.76
N ALA A 265 8.34 -8.99 5.06
CA ALA A 265 7.21 -9.10 5.96
C ALA A 265 6.42 -7.78 6.01
N HIS A 266 7.08 -6.62 6.09
CA HIS A 266 6.40 -5.32 6.02
C HIS A 266 5.67 -5.13 4.69
N TYR A 267 6.23 -5.64 3.58
CA TYR A 267 5.62 -5.53 2.27
C TYR A 267 4.40 -6.44 2.10
N VAL A 268 4.52 -7.73 2.46
CA VAL A 268 3.48 -8.75 2.28
C VAL A 268 2.40 -8.66 3.37
N TYR A 269 2.83 -8.45 4.62
CA TYR A 269 1.94 -8.32 5.76
C TYR A 269 1.39 -6.91 5.80
N VAL A 270 0.44 -6.63 4.91
CA VAL A 270 -0.46 -5.47 5.01
C VAL A 270 -1.43 -5.71 6.17
N SER A 271 -0.91 -5.92 7.39
CA SER A 271 -1.73 -6.05 8.58
C SER A 271 -2.04 -4.64 9.08
N GLN A 272 -3.28 -4.28 8.77
CA GLN A 272 -3.99 -3.03 9.05
C GLN A 272 -4.22 -2.77 10.55
N LYS A 273 -3.38 -3.36 11.43
CA LYS A 273 -3.53 -3.29 12.89
C LYS A 273 -2.65 -2.24 13.54
N VAL A 274 -1.54 -1.84 12.90
CA VAL A 274 -0.62 -0.82 13.41
C VAL A 274 -0.81 0.46 12.59
N ASP A 275 -0.99 1.60 13.24
CA ASP A 275 -1.30 2.87 12.58
C ASP A 275 -0.17 3.36 11.65
N SER A 276 1.07 2.92 11.90
CA SER A 276 2.24 3.15 11.03
C SER A 276 2.22 2.34 9.72
N GLY A 277 1.54 1.19 9.71
CA GLY A 277 1.53 0.23 8.61
C GLY A 277 2.79 -0.64 8.47
N TYR A 278 3.63 -0.68 9.50
CA TYR A 278 4.73 -1.64 9.68
C TYR A 278 5.13 -1.73 11.16
N ALA A 279 5.82 -2.80 11.56
CA ALA A 279 6.30 -2.96 12.93
C ALA A 279 7.40 -1.94 13.29
N LEU A 280 7.27 -1.32 14.47
CA LEU A 280 8.21 -0.29 14.96
C LEU A 280 9.29 -0.83 15.92
N THR A 281 9.31 -2.14 16.16
CA THR A 281 10.32 -2.79 17.02
C THR A 281 10.74 -4.12 16.43
N LEU A 282 11.97 -4.55 16.69
CA LEU A 282 12.49 -5.83 16.19
C LEU A 282 11.64 -7.02 16.64
N ALA A 283 11.16 -7.00 17.89
CA ALA A 283 10.33 -8.07 18.43
C ALA A 283 9.02 -8.23 17.65
N LYS A 284 8.37 -7.10 17.31
CA LYS A 284 7.14 -7.11 16.50
C LYS A 284 7.42 -7.48 15.05
N ALA A 285 8.51 -6.98 14.47
CA ALA A 285 8.92 -7.34 13.11
C ALA A 285 9.15 -8.86 12.98
N ARG A 286 9.80 -9.49 13.97
CA ARG A 286 9.99 -10.95 14.00
C ARG A 286 8.69 -11.73 14.18
N GLU A 287 7.74 -11.21 14.96
CA GLU A 287 6.39 -11.78 15.08
C GLU A 287 5.63 -11.74 13.72
N GLU A 288 5.78 -10.65 12.97
CA GLU A 288 5.22 -10.53 11.61
C GLU A 288 5.86 -11.51 10.64
N VAL A 289 7.20 -11.61 10.63
CA VAL A 289 7.94 -12.60 9.82
C VAL A 289 7.47 -14.02 10.14
N ALA A 290 7.34 -14.38 11.41
CA ALA A 290 6.85 -15.70 11.82
C ALA A 290 5.40 -15.94 11.38
N THR A 291 4.56 -14.91 11.43
CA THR A 291 3.16 -14.99 10.98
C THR A 291 3.09 -15.21 9.47
N ILE A 292 3.77 -14.39 8.68
CA ILE A 292 3.83 -14.51 7.22
C ILE A 292 4.39 -15.85 6.79
N SER A 293 5.43 -16.33 7.46
CA SER A 293 6.02 -17.65 7.20
C SER A 293 5.00 -18.79 7.26
N ARG A 294 3.92 -18.61 8.03
CA ARG A 294 2.85 -19.60 8.19
C ARG A 294 1.68 -19.38 7.23
N ILE A 295 1.33 -18.13 6.91
CA ILE A 295 0.09 -17.82 6.19
C ILE A 295 0.28 -17.57 4.70
N TYR A 296 1.49 -17.20 4.28
CA TYR A 296 1.77 -16.88 2.88
C TYR A 296 2.51 -18.04 2.21
N GLY A 297 1.81 -18.76 1.33
CA GLY A 297 2.34 -19.96 0.67
C GLY A 297 3.63 -19.74 -0.14
N GLY A 298 3.82 -18.53 -0.68
CA GLY A 298 5.03 -18.16 -1.43
C GLY A 298 6.23 -17.78 -0.56
N TRP A 299 6.09 -17.71 0.77
CA TRP A 299 7.17 -17.29 1.67
C TRP A 299 8.45 -18.14 1.60
N PRO A 300 8.39 -19.48 1.52
CA PRO A 300 9.60 -20.30 1.44
C PRO A 300 10.49 -19.94 0.25
N GLN A 301 9.89 -19.65 -0.90
CA GLN A 301 10.62 -19.28 -2.13
C GLN A 301 11.34 -17.93 -1.95
N ILE A 302 10.67 -16.96 -1.33
CA ILE A 302 11.25 -15.64 -1.02
C ILE A 302 12.43 -15.80 -0.05
N ARG A 303 12.27 -16.56 1.04
CA ARG A 303 13.33 -16.78 2.03
C ARG A 303 14.54 -17.47 1.40
N THR A 304 14.33 -18.51 0.60
CA THR A 304 15.42 -19.19 -0.12
C THR A 304 16.17 -18.22 -1.02
N PHE A 305 15.46 -17.39 -1.78
CA PHE A 305 16.11 -16.40 -2.62
C PHE A 305 16.89 -15.35 -1.84
N ILE A 306 16.33 -14.81 -0.75
CA ILE A 306 17.05 -13.87 0.14
C ILE A 306 18.34 -14.53 0.62
N HIS A 307 18.26 -15.74 1.14
CA HIS A 307 19.43 -16.48 1.63
C HIS A 307 20.48 -16.68 0.52
N ASP A 308 20.06 -17.15 -0.66
CA ASP A 308 20.97 -17.42 -1.79
C ASP A 308 21.64 -16.14 -2.30
N GLN A 309 20.90 -15.02 -2.31
CA GLN A 309 21.41 -13.73 -2.70
C GLN A 309 22.44 -13.18 -1.70
N VAL A 310 22.17 -13.35 -0.39
CA VAL A 310 23.09 -12.96 0.68
C VAL A 310 24.34 -13.85 0.67
N ALA A 311 24.18 -15.16 0.47
CA ALA A 311 25.29 -16.13 0.44
C ALA A 311 26.28 -15.93 -0.72
N GLN A 312 25.86 -15.27 -1.81
CA GLN A 312 26.74 -14.90 -2.93
C GLN A 312 27.68 -13.74 -2.59
N LYS A 313 27.44 -13.00 -1.51
CA LYS A 313 28.29 -11.88 -1.10
C LYS A 313 29.57 -12.41 -0.39
N PRO A 314 30.71 -11.71 -0.53
CA PRO A 314 31.95 -12.15 0.11
C PRO A 314 31.83 -12.29 1.63
N ALA A 315 32.49 -13.31 2.18
CA ALA A 315 32.53 -13.50 3.63
C ALA A 315 33.23 -12.30 4.31
N GLY A 316 32.62 -11.80 5.39
CA GLY A 316 33.13 -10.64 6.13
C GLY A 316 32.83 -9.28 5.48
N SER A 317 31.98 -9.22 4.47
CA SER A 317 31.49 -7.95 3.91
C SER A 317 30.72 -7.13 4.95
N SER A 318 31.08 -5.85 5.06
CA SER A 318 30.26 -4.83 5.70
C SER A 318 29.31 -4.27 4.66
N LEU A 319 28.01 -4.40 4.87
CA LEU A 319 26.97 -4.09 3.90
C LEU A 319 26.21 -2.84 4.31
N SER A 320 26.14 -1.88 3.42
CA SER A 320 25.48 -0.60 3.63
C SER A 320 23.96 -0.68 3.43
N PHE A 321 23.26 0.40 3.77
CA PHE A 321 21.84 0.55 3.42
C PHE A 321 21.60 0.44 1.90
N GLU A 322 22.50 0.97 1.07
CA GLU A 322 22.35 0.91 -0.40
C GLU A 322 22.59 -0.51 -0.93
N ASP A 323 23.45 -1.31 -0.30
CA ASP A 323 23.56 -2.75 -0.61
C ASP A 323 22.25 -3.49 -0.29
N ALA A 324 21.59 -3.10 0.81
CA ALA A 324 20.28 -3.64 1.17
C ALA A 324 19.17 -3.16 0.22
N ALA A 325 19.24 -1.92 -0.27
CA ALA A 325 18.28 -1.37 -1.23
C ALA A 325 18.35 -2.11 -2.57
N GLY A 326 19.54 -2.24 -3.15
CA GLY A 326 19.72 -3.04 -4.36
C GLY A 326 19.32 -4.51 -4.16
N ALA A 327 19.49 -5.04 -2.94
CA ALA A 327 19.05 -6.39 -2.64
C ALA A 327 17.52 -6.51 -2.55
N ALA A 328 16.86 -5.55 -1.89
CA ALA A 328 15.42 -5.46 -1.76
C ALA A 328 14.72 -5.37 -3.12
N ASP A 329 15.28 -4.60 -4.06
CA ASP A 329 14.76 -4.50 -5.43
C ASP A 329 14.72 -5.87 -6.13
N ALA A 330 15.79 -6.66 -6.00
CA ALA A 330 15.84 -8.01 -6.56
C ALA A 330 14.80 -8.95 -5.91
N VAL A 331 14.61 -8.84 -4.59
CA VAL A 331 13.62 -9.64 -3.87
C VAL A 331 12.19 -9.26 -4.28
N LEU A 332 11.92 -7.97 -4.53
CA LEU A 332 10.63 -7.50 -5.02
C LEU A 332 10.33 -7.99 -6.45
N LEU A 333 11.33 -8.06 -7.33
CA LEU A 333 11.17 -8.65 -8.67
C LEU A 333 10.79 -10.13 -8.58
N LEU A 334 11.49 -10.91 -7.73
CA LEU A 334 11.09 -12.30 -7.50
C LEU A 334 9.68 -12.39 -6.89
N PHE A 335 9.37 -11.52 -5.94
CA PHE A 335 8.06 -11.51 -5.29
C PHE A 335 6.92 -11.36 -6.31
N GLN A 336 7.11 -10.54 -7.35
CA GLN A 336 6.16 -10.39 -8.45
C GLN A 336 5.94 -11.71 -9.20
N GLU A 337 7.01 -12.45 -9.51
CA GLU A 337 6.93 -13.75 -10.18
C GLU A 337 6.23 -14.79 -9.31
N VAL A 338 6.60 -14.90 -8.03
CA VAL A 338 5.99 -15.81 -7.05
C VAL A 338 4.51 -15.52 -6.90
N SER A 339 4.15 -14.26 -6.71
CA SER A 339 2.75 -13.84 -6.55
C SER A 339 1.93 -14.10 -7.82
N GLY A 340 2.51 -13.85 -8.99
CA GLY A 340 1.89 -14.14 -10.29
C GLY A 340 1.66 -15.64 -10.49
N ALA A 341 2.66 -16.48 -10.18
CA ALA A 341 2.55 -17.93 -10.26
C ALA A 341 1.44 -18.47 -9.34
N MET A 342 1.36 -17.99 -8.10
CA MET A 342 0.30 -18.35 -7.16
C MET A 342 -1.09 -17.96 -7.66
N CYS A 343 -1.23 -16.81 -8.32
CA CYS A 343 -2.49 -16.40 -8.96
C CYS A 343 -2.90 -17.39 -10.06
N HIS A 344 -1.97 -17.79 -10.92
CA HIS A 344 -2.24 -18.77 -11.98
C HIS A 344 -2.48 -20.20 -11.45
N ASP A 345 -1.84 -20.60 -10.34
CA ASP A 345 -2.15 -21.84 -9.65
C ASP A 345 -3.59 -21.84 -9.11
N MET A 346 -4.01 -20.72 -8.52
CA MET A 346 -5.39 -20.53 -8.07
C MET A 346 -6.36 -20.57 -9.25
N GLU A 347 -6.07 -19.87 -10.34
CA GLU A 347 -6.86 -19.89 -11.58
C GLU A 347 -7.01 -21.33 -12.13
N ARG A 348 -5.92 -22.08 -12.23
CA ARG A 348 -5.94 -23.49 -12.65
C ARG A 348 -6.78 -24.36 -11.72
N THR A 349 -6.68 -24.12 -10.42
CA THR A 349 -7.51 -24.81 -9.42
C THR A 349 -8.98 -24.50 -9.66
N PHE A 350 -9.35 -23.23 -9.84
CA PHE A 350 -10.72 -22.82 -10.16
C PHE A 350 -11.24 -23.47 -11.45
N GLN A 351 -10.44 -23.49 -12.52
CA GLN A 351 -10.80 -24.10 -13.80
C GLN A 351 -10.99 -25.63 -13.70
N SER A 352 -10.34 -26.28 -12.72
CA SER A 352 -10.46 -27.72 -12.50
C SER A 352 -11.74 -28.13 -11.75
N LEU A 353 -12.43 -27.18 -11.10
CA LEU A 353 -13.68 -27.41 -10.39
C LEU A 353 -14.86 -27.52 -11.36
N ASN A 354 -15.95 -28.16 -10.93
CA ASN A 354 -17.13 -28.31 -11.79
C ASN A 354 -17.73 -26.94 -12.15
N GLY A 355 -17.79 -26.65 -13.45
CA GLY A 355 -18.26 -25.37 -14.01
C GLY A 355 -17.21 -24.25 -13.99
N GLY A 356 -15.97 -24.55 -13.59
CA GLY A 356 -14.86 -23.59 -13.60
C GLY A 356 -14.51 -23.09 -15.00
N ASP A 357 -14.66 -23.93 -16.02
CA ASP A 357 -14.48 -23.62 -17.44
C ASP A 357 -15.42 -22.51 -17.95
N VAL A 358 -16.60 -22.39 -17.35
CA VAL A 358 -17.59 -21.33 -17.63
C VAL A 358 -17.62 -20.24 -16.54
N GLY A 359 -16.64 -20.23 -15.64
CA GLY A 359 -16.49 -19.23 -14.58
C GLY A 359 -17.47 -19.35 -13.42
N ARG A 360 -18.09 -20.52 -13.22
CA ARG A 360 -19.08 -20.77 -12.15
C ARG A 360 -18.76 -22.05 -11.39
N VAL A 361 -18.25 -21.92 -10.17
CA VAL A 361 -17.94 -23.06 -9.31
C VAL A 361 -18.94 -23.19 -8.17
N ARG A 362 -19.15 -24.42 -7.68
CA ARG A 362 -19.93 -24.63 -6.46
C ARG A 362 -19.13 -24.17 -5.25
N LEU A 363 -19.71 -23.33 -4.40
CA LEU A 363 -19.04 -22.80 -3.21
C LEU A 363 -18.53 -23.90 -2.25
N ALA A 364 -19.23 -25.04 -2.18
CA ALA A 364 -18.82 -26.18 -1.38
C ALA A 364 -17.53 -26.85 -1.91
N GLU A 365 -17.39 -26.99 -3.24
CA GLU A 365 -16.19 -27.53 -3.87
C GLU A 365 -15.01 -26.57 -3.72
N LEU A 366 -15.27 -25.27 -3.86
CA LEU A 366 -14.24 -24.25 -3.66
C LEU A 366 -13.67 -24.27 -2.23
N ARG A 367 -14.53 -24.34 -1.20
CA ARG A 367 -14.08 -24.43 0.20
C ARG A 367 -13.31 -25.71 0.50
N ALA A 368 -13.68 -26.82 -0.14
CA ALA A 368 -12.96 -28.08 0.02
C ALA A 368 -11.56 -28.02 -0.63
N ALA A 369 -11.44 -27.35 -1.78
CA ALA A 369 -10.16 -27.16 -2.47
C ALA A 369 -9.20 -26.23 -1.72
N ASP A 370 -9.72 -25.22 -1.01
CA ASP A 370 -8.94 -24.23 -0.26
C ASP A 370 -8.49 -24.72 1.14
N GLY A 371 -8.70 -26.01 1.45
CA GLY A 371 -8.24 -26.63 2.70
C GLY A 371 -9.06 -26.27 3.95
N GLY A 372 -10.39 -26.20 3.79
CA GLY A 372 -11.39 -25.74 4.77
C GLY A 372 -11.19 -26.06 6.25
#